data_AF-A0A947FZ18-F1
#
_entry.id   AF-A0A947FZ18-F1
#
_cell.length_a   1.000
_cell.length_b   1.000
_cell.length_c   1.000
_cell.angle_alpha   90.00
_cell.angle_beta   90.00
_cell.angle_gamma   90.00
#
_symmetry.space_group_name_H-M   'P 1'
#
loop_
_entity.id
_entity.type
_entity.pdbx_description
1 polymer ?
#
loop_
_entity_poly.entity_id
_entity_poly.type
_entity_poly.pdbx_seq_one_letter_code
_entity_poly.pdbx_strand_id
1 'polypeptide(L)'
;MSEDHLSSRCAVIGNPIAHSRSPQIHQWFAHQFELRIDYQRIQAEDNSCEKASFEKTVTQFFSAGGRGLNITSPFKQQAFAMADIQSPAACQAESGNTLWLENGQLHVTSTDGAGWYRHIQHLGVELKDSNILILGAGGAGRVIFEYLKELGTVASIVLANRSQEKLATMHFPNNTFGVTLDSIPNQDYDLIINALPTGWQNSFPEVSVPVTETTAAYDLNYAEGAKSFR
;
A
#
# COMPACT_ATOMS: atom_id res chain seq x y z
N MET A 1 21.58 38.79 3.43
CA MET A 1 21.91 37.39 3.72
C MET A 1 20.82 36.57 3.08
N SER A 2 21.12 35.94 1.95
CA SER A 2 20.16 35.15 1.16
C SER A 2 19.89 33.84 1.88
N GLU A 3 18.65 33.62 2.33
CA GLU A 3 18.18 32.27 2.65
C GLU A 3 18.15 31.49 1.34
N ASP A 4 19.19 30.68 1.09
CA ASP A 4 19.13 29.58 0.15
C ASP A 4 18.03 28.63 0.63
N HIS A 5 16.79 28.87 0.20
CA HIS A 5 15.72 27.89 0.29
C HIS A 5 16.03 26.75 -0.68
N LEU A 6 16.99 25.91 -0.30
CA LEU A 6 17.33 24.67 -0.97
C LEU A 6 16.04 23.86 -1.15
N SER A 7 15.75 23.51 -2.40
CA SER A 7 14.64 22.62 -2.75
C SER A 7 14.76 21.32 -1.95
N SER A 8 13.68 20.89 -1.30
CA SER A 8 13.67 19.60 -0.63
C SER A 8 13.72 18.48 -1.67
N ARG A 9 14.82 17.72 -1.69
CA ARG A 9 15.00 16.60 -2.61
C ARG A 9 14.27 15.37 -2.08
N CYS A 10 13.24 14.95 -2.80
CA CYS A 10 12.42 13.76 -2.54
C CYS A 10 12.42 12.85 -3.76
N ALA A 11 12.07 11.58 -3.59
CA ALA A 11 11.88 10.68 -4.74
C ALA A 11 10.97 9.51 -4.42
N VAL A 12 10.58 8.78 -5.47
CA VAL A 12 9.99 7.44 -5.36
C VAL A 12 10.95 6.40 -5.93
N ILE A 13 11.21 5.34 -5.16
CA ILE A 13 12.03 4.18 -5.56
C ILE A 13 11.14 2.97 -5.83
N GLY A 14 11.38 2.27 -6.94
CA GLY A 14 10.67 1.04 -7.30
C GLY A 14 11.28 0.36 -8.52
N ASN A 15 10.71 -0.80 -8.89
CA ASN A 15 11.05 -1.50 -10.12
C ASN A 15 9.88 -2.37 -10.63
N PRO A 16 9.30 -2.11 -11.81
CA PRO A 16 9.54 -0.94 -12.67
C PRO A 16 8.95 0.34 -12.04
N ILE A 17 9.59 1.49 -12.27
CA ILE A 17 9.13 2.76 -11.68
C ILE A 17 8.51 3.75 -12.68
N ALA A 18 8.71 3.53 -13.98
CA ALA A 18 8.34 4.49 -15.04
C ALA A 18 6.87 4.95 -14.98
N HIS A 19 5.95 4.05 -14.64
CA HIS A 19 4.51 4.33 -14.58
C HIS A 19 4.03 5.03 -13.30
N SER A 20 4.91 5.27 -12.32
CA SER A 20 4.52 5.92 -11.07
C SER A 20 3.98 7.33 -11.33
N ARG A 21 2.79 7.64 -10.83
CA ARG A 21 2.18 8.98 -10.89
C ARG A 21 2.63 9.88 -9.73
N SER A 22 3.35 9.34 -8.73
CA SER A 22 3.77 10.08 -7.53
C SER A 22 4.50 11.39 -7.85
N PRO A 23 5.44 11.48 -8.81
CA PRO A 23 6.10 12.74 -9.10
C PRO A 23 5.15 13.86 -9.53
N GLN A 24 4.15 13.56 -10.36
CA GLN A 24 3.15 14.55 -10.79
C GLN A 24 2.27 14.99 -9.61
N ILE A 25 1.83 14.04 -8.79
CA ILE A 25 1.01 14.32 -7.61
C ILE A 25 1.77 15.21 -6.62
N HIS A 26 3.03 14.89 -6.32
CA HIS A 26 3.85 15.68 -5.41
C HIS A 26 4.21 17.06 -5.98
N GLN A 27 4.38 17.18 -7.30
CA GLN A 27 4.56 18.47 -7.96
C GLN A 27 3.31 19.35 -7.88
N TRP A 28 2.12 18.78 -8.08
CA TRP A 28 0.86 19.51 -7.92
C TRP A 28 0.66 19.97 -6.48
N PHE A 29 0.93 19.10 -5.51
CA PHE A 29 0.93 19.46 -4.09
C PHE A 29 1.91 20.61 -3.81
N ALA A 30 3.15 20.50 -4.30
CA ALA A 30 4.15 21.52 -4.11
C ALA A 30 3.71 22.88 -4.69
N HIS A 31 3.13 22.88 -5.89
CA HIS A 31 2.61 24.08 -6.52
C HIS A 31 1.42 24.68 -5.74
N GLN A 32 0.49 23.86 -5.27
CA GLN A 32 -0.68 24.31 -4.52
C GLN A 32 -0.32 25.02 -3.21
N PHE A 33 0.77 24.60 -2.56
CA PHE A 33 1.21 25.13 -1.27
C PHE A 33 2.47 25.99 -1.37
N GLU A 34 2.86 26.40 -2.58
CA GLU A 34 4.05 27.23 -2.83
C GLU A 34 5.36 26.66 -2.25
N LEU A 35 5.48 25.33 -2.25
CA LEU A 35 6.64 24.60 -1.76
C LEU A 35 7.64 24.34 -2.89
N ARG A 36 8.93 24.34 -2.56
CA ARG A 36 10.01 23.93 -3.46
C ARG A 36 10.43 22.49 -3.17
N ILE A 37 9.94 21.57 -4.00
CA ILE A 37 10.24 20.13 -3.91
C ILE A 37 10.77 19.65 -5.25
N ASP A 38 11.96 19.02 -5.23
CA ASP A 38 12.46 18.23 -6.36
C ASP A 38 12.06 16.78 -6.12
N TYR A 39 11.02 16.30 -6.82
CA TYR A 39 10.50 14.94 -6.66
C TYR A 39 10.73 14.12 -7.93
N GLN A 40 11.55 13.08 -7.83
CA GLN A 40 11.97 12.27 -8.99
C GLN A 40 11.58 10.79 -8.86
N ARG A 41 11.68 10.06 -9.98
CA ARG A 41 11.65 8.60 -9.99
C ARG A 41 13.08 8.08 -9.93
N ILE A 42 13.32 7.09 -9.11
CA ILE A 42 14.59 6.38 -9.03
C ILE A 42 14.30 4.90 -9.27
N GLN A 43 14.91 4.33 -10.29
CA GLN A 43 14.82 2.89 -10.52
C GLN A 43 15.93 2.21 -9.73
N ALA A 44 15.56 1.33 -8.81
CA ALA A 44 16.51 0.42 -8.18
C ALA A 44 16.49 -0.92 -8.92
N GLU A 45 17.65 -1.53 -9.12
CA GLU A 45 17.74 -2.81 -9.83
C GLU A 45 17.22 -3.95 -8.93
N ASP A 46 16.35 -4.80 -9.49
CA ASP A 46 15.87 -6.02 -8.83
C ASP A 46 16.77 -7.20 -9.24
N ASN A 47 18.04 -7.11 -8.86
CA ASN A 47 18.97 -8.20 -9.10
C ASN A 47 18.84 -9.10 -7.87
N SER A 48 18.18 -10.24 -8.00
CA SER A 48 17.93 -11.21 -6.91
C SER A 48 19.20 -11.69 -6.18
N CYS A 49 20.38 -11.38 -6.71
CA CYS A 49 21.69 -11.64 -6.11
C CYS A 49 22.20 -10.52 -5.18
N GLU A 50 21.59 -9.33 -5.19
CA GLU A 50 22.07 -8.16 -4.43
C GLU A 50 20.91 -7.34 -3.85
N LYS A 51 20.39 -7.76 -2.68
CA LYS A 51 19.65 -6.85 -1.75
C LYS A 51 20.39 -5.51 -1.56
N ALA A 52 21.72 -5.53 -1.73
CA ALA A 52 22.59 -4.38 -1.71
C ALA A 52 22.23 -3.28 -2.72
N SER A 53 21.57 -3.55 -3.86
CA SER A 53 21.28 -2.50 -4.86
C SER A 53 20.26 -1.48 -4.36
N PHE A 54 19.15 -1.94 -3.76
CA PHE A 54 18.13 -1.07 -3.18
C PHE A 54 18.68 -0.29 -1.97
N GLU A 55 19.27 -0.98 -1.00
CA GLU A 55 19.80 -0.37 0.23
C GLU A 55 20.91 0.65 -0.07
N LYS A 56 21.79 0.34 -1.04
CA LYS A 56 22.81 1.28 -1.53
C LYS A 56 22.17 2.51 -2.17
N THR A 57 21.13 2.34 -2.98
CA THR A 57 20.40 3.45 -3.61
C THR A 57 19.80 4.38 -2.54
N VAL A 58 19.15 3.81 -1.52
CA VAL A 58 18.60 4.56 -0.38
C VAL A 58 19.72 5.30 0.38
N THR A 59 20.80 4.59 0.71
CA THR A 59 21.95 5.18 1.43
C THR A 59 22.58 6.34 0.66
N GLN A 60 22.79 6.17 -0.65
CA GLN A 60 23.33 7.21 -1.53
C GLN A 60 22.40 8.42 -1.65
N PHE A 61 21.09 8.19 -1.73
CA PHE A 61 20.10 9.27 -1.80
C PHE A 61 20.17 10.16 -0.55
N PHE A 62 20.16 9.56 0.64
CA PHE A 62 20.24 10.32 1.89
C PHE A 62 21.62 10.95 2.13
N SER A 63 22.71 10.25 1.76
CA SER A 63 24.07 10.80 1.82
C SER A 63 24.26 12.02 0.92
N ALA A 64 23.50 12.10 -0.17
CA ALA A 64 23.48 13.23 -1.10
C ALA A 64 22.45 14.31 -0.72
N GLY A 65 22.02 14.37 0.55
CA GLY A 65 21.13 15.41 1.06
C GLY A 65 19.63 15.19 0.79
N GLY A 66 19.24 13.98 0.40
CA GLY A 66 17.83 13.61 0.25
C GLY A 66 17.03 13.76 1.54
N ARG A 67 15.78 14.22 1.45
CA ARG A 67 14.91 14.53 2.61
C ARG A 67 13.86 13.45 2.88
N GLY A 68 13.38 12.78 1.84
CA GLY A 68 12.38 11.71 1.99
C GLY A 68 12.26 10.86 0.74
N LEU A 69 11.93 9.59 0.95
CA LEU A 69 11.74 8.60 -0.12
C LEU A 69 10.39 7.92 0.03
N ASN A 70 9.60 7.93 -1.03
CA ASN A 70 8.53 6.94 -1.15
C ASN A 70 9.07 5.65 -1.76
N ILE A 71 8.57 4.53 -1.27
CA ILE A 71 8.97 3.20 -1.71
C ILE A 71 7.74 2.51 -2.31
N THR A 72 7.90 1.98 -3.51
CA THR A 72 6.88 1.16 -4.16
C THR A 72 7.41 -0.25 -4.42
N SER A 73 6.58 -1.08 -5.06
CA SER A 73 6.92 -2.46 -5.39
C SER A 73 8.27 -2.58 -6.12
N PRO A 74 9.09 -3.61 -5.83
CA PRO A 74 8.88 -4.68 -4.83
C PRO A 74 9.48 -4.37 -3.44
N PHE A 75 9.99 -3.16 -3.20
CA PHE A 75 10.95 -2.91 -2.11
C PHE A 75 10.35 -2.54 -0.74
N LYS A 76 9.02 -2.48 -0.60
CA LYS A 76 8.40 -1.99 0.66
C LYS A 76 8.77 -2.81 1.90
N GLN A 77 8.94 -4.12 1.76
CA GLN A 77 9.40 -4.99 2.86
C GLN A 77 10.89 -4.77 3.17
N GLN A 78 11.72 -4.53 2.15
CA GLN A 78 13.14 -4.22 2.33
C GLN A 78 13.31 -2.86 3.01
N ALA A 79 12.52 -1.86 2.62
CA ALA A 79 12.47 -0.55 3.27
C ALA A 79 12.08 -0.64 4.76
N PHE A 80 11.12 -1.52 5.09
CA PHE A 80 10.77 -1.79 6.47
C PHE A 80 11.94 -2.43 7.24
N ALA A 81 12.55 -3.47 6.67
CA ALA A 81 13.64 -4.20 7.30
C ALA A 81 14.93 -3.37 7.49
N MET A 82 15.20 -2.40 6.62
CA MET A 82 16.42 -1.59 6.68
C MET A 82 16.35 -0.40 7.64
N ALA A 83 15.17 -0.03 8.12
CA ALA A 83 14.98 1.18 8.92
C ALA A 83 15.38 0.97 10.38
N ASP A 84 15.97 2.00 10.99
CA ASP A 84 16.33 2.03 12.40
C ASP A 84 15.09 2.17 13.29
N ILE A 85 14.13 3.00 12.84
CA ILE A 85 12.91 3.32 13.58
C ILE A 85 11.69 2.98 12.72
N GLN A 86 10.87 2.05 13.19
CA GLN A 86 9.66 1.61 12.50
C GLN A 86 8.42 2.16 13.22
N SER A 87 7.56 2.87 12.48
CA SER A 87 6.27 3.31 13.03
C SER A 87 5.35 2.12 13.31
N PRO A 88 4.37 2.24 14.24
CA PRO A 88 3.39 1.19 14.50
C PRO A 88 2.68 0.68 13.23
N ALA A 89 2.29 1.60 12.34
CA ALA A 89 1.65 1.28 11.07
C ALA A 89 2.54 0.44 10.13
N ALA A 90 3.85 0.70 10.12
CA ALA A 90 4.80 -0.09 9.33
C ALA A 90 5.04 -1.48 9.93
N CYS A 91 5.10 -1.58 11.27
CA CYS A 91 5.23 -2.86 11.98
C CYS A 91 4.03 -3.78 11.71
N GLN A 92 2.82 -3.25 11.79
CA GLN A 92 1.60 -4.00 11.49
C GLN A 92 1.57 -4.51 10.05
N ALA A 93 1.92 -3.64 9.10
CA ALA A 93 1.97 -3.98 7.69
C ALA A 93 3.14 -4.91 7.32
N GLU A 94 4.15 -5.04 8.20
CA GLU A 94 5.48 -5.60 7.89
C GLU A 94 6.06 -5.03 6.58
N SER A 95 5.80 -3.73 6.35
CA SER A 95 6.02 -3.07 5.07
C SER A 95 6.00 -1.56 5.25
N GLY A 96 6.87 -0.85 4.54
CA GLY A 96 6.99 0.60 4.59
C GLY A 96 7.02 1.23 3.20
N ASN A 97 6.25 2.30 3.01
CA ASN A 97 6.18 3.04 1.74
C ASN A 97 6.79 4.45 1.84
N THR A 98 7.28 4.86 3.01
CA THR A 98 7.81 6.21 3.26
C THR A 98 9.00 6.13 4.20
N LEU A 99 10.16 6.63 3.77
CA LEU A 99 11.41 6.74 4.52
C LEU A 99 11.84 8.19 4.69
N TRP A 100 12.41 8.54 5.84
CA TRP A 100 13.07 9.82 6.08
C TRP A 100 14.18 9.68 7.12
N LEU A 101 15.12 10.63 7.12
CA LEU A 101 16.11 10.75 8.18
C LEU A 101 15.65 11.75 9.24
N GLU A 102 15.77 11.36 10.49
CA GLU A 102 15.52 12.22 11.65
C GLU A 102 16.54 11.89 12.74
N ASN A 103 17.23 12.92 13.25
CA ASN A 103 18.29 12.76 14.26
C ASN A 103 19.37 11.72 13.89
N GLY A 104 19.66 11.56 12.60
CA GLY A 104 20.64 10.61 12.07
C GLY A 104 20.15 9.16 12.00
N GLN A 105 18.89 8.89 12.34
CA GLN A 105 18.26 7.58 12.22
C GLN A 105 17.36 7.52 10.99
N LEU A 106 17.28 6.35 10.36
CA LEU A 106 16.38 6.09 9.25
C LEU A 106 15.02 5.63 9.78
N HIS A 107 14.00 6.42 9.53
CA HIS A 107 12.63 6.13 9.93
C HIS A 107 11.84 5.56 8.76
N VAL A 108 10.88 4.68 9.07
CA VAL A 108 9.93 4.14 8.10
C VAL A 108 8.50 4.18 8.60
N THR A 109 7.58 4.54 7.70
CA THR A 109 6.15 4.41 7.90
C THR A 109 5.43 3.81 6.70
N SER A 110 4.19 3.37 6.93
CA SER A 110 3.24 2.93 5.91
C SER A 110 2.04 3.85 5.93
N THR A 111 1.85 4.62 4.86
CA THR A 111 0.69 5.51 4.71
C THR A 111 -0.46 4.87 3.92
N ASP A 112 -0.25 3.69 3.35
CA ASP A 112 -1.20 3.04 2.44
C ASP A 112 -2.54 2.71 3.14
N GLY A 113 -2.52 2.17 4.36
CA GLY A 113 -3.74 1.78 5.09
C GLY A 113 -4.59 2.98 5.48
N ALA A 114 -3.97 3.99 6.10
CA ALA A 114 -4.65 5.25 6.44
C ALA A 114 -5.12 6.00 5.19
N GLY A 115 -4.35 5.98 4.10
CA GLY A 115 -4.72 6.57 2.83
C GLY A 115 -5.95 5.91 2.22
N TRP A 116 -5.99 4.56 2.22
CA TRP A 116 -7.16 3.79 1.79
C TRP A 116 -8.40 4.12 2.62
N TYR A 117 -8.28 4.10 3.94
CA TYR A 117 -9.42 4.39 4.82
C TYR A 117 -9.99 5.79 4.61
N ARG A 118 -9.14 6.82 4.49
CA ARG A 118 -9.59 8.18 4.16
C ARG A 118 -10.32 8.24 2.82
N HIS A 119 -9.86 7.48 1.83
CA HIS A 119 -10.54 7.43 0.53
C HIS A 119 -11.91 6.76 0.63
N ILE A 120 -12.02 5.64 1.35
CA ILE A 120 -13.30 4.97 1.61
C ILE A 120 -14.29 5.90 2.32
N GLN A 121 -13.83 6.63 3.33
CA GLN A 121 -14.65 7.64 4.00
C GLN A 121 -15.09 8.76 3.05
N HIS A 122 -14.19 9.22 2.17
CA HIS A 122 -14.51 10.23 1.16
C HIS A 122 -15.59 9.77 0.17
N LEU A 123 -15.61 8.46 -0.16
CA LEU A 123 -16.64 7.85 -0.98
C LEU A 123 -17.97 7.65 -0.24
N GLY A 124 -18.03 7.96 1.06
CA GLY A 124 -19.24 7.81 1.87
C GLY A 124 -19.57 6.35 2.25
N VAL A 125 -18.61 5.43 2.14
CA VAL A 125 -18.80 4.03 2.53
C VAL A 125 -18.65 3.90 4.04
N GLU A 126 -19.72 3.46 4.72
CA GLU A 126 -19.70 3.19 6.15
C GLU A 126 -19.11 1.80 6.44
N LEU A 127 -18.09 1.75 7.31
CA LEU A 127 -17.45 0.48 7.69
C LEU A 127 -17.94 -0.09 9.02
N LYS A 128 -18.65 0.72 9.82
CA LYS A 128 -19.07 0.28 11.15
C LYS A 128 -20.03 -0.91 11.03
N ASP A 129 -19.75 -1.96 11.80
CA ASP A 129 -20.53 -3.20 11.85
C ASP A 129 -20.66 -3.93 10.48
N SER A 130 -19.76 -3.61 9.53
CA SER A 130 -19.79 -4.19 8.17
C SER A 130 -19.06 -5.53 8.06
N ASN A 131 -19.50 -6.37 7.11
CA ASN A 131 -18.82 -7.59 6.69
C ASN A 131 -17.97 -7.30 5.44
N ILE A 132 -16.66 -7.46 5.56
CA ILE A 132 -15.71 -7.08 4.51
C ILE A 132 -15.04 -8.32 3.91
N LEU A 133 -15.00 -8.38 2.58
CA LEU A 133 -14.22 -9.37 1.83
C LEU A 133 -13.02 -8.68 1.17
N ILE A 134 -11.82 -9.20 1.39
CA ILE A 134 -10.58 -8.73 0.76
C ILE A 134 -10.07 -9.84 -0.15
N LEU A 135 -9.96 -9.56 -1.45
CA LEU A 135 -9.42 -10.47 -2.44
C LEU A 135 -7.93 -10.18 -2.65
N GLY A 136 -7.08 -11.04 -2.09
CA GLY A 136 -5.63 -11.03 -2.24
C GLY A 136 -4.91 -10.65 -0.96
N ALA A 137 -4.05 -11.55 -0.47
CA ALA A 137 -3.15 -11.31 0.66
C ALA A 137 -1.77 -10.79 0.19
N GLY A 138 -1.74 -10.00 -0.88
CA GLY A 138 -0.54 -9.29 -1.33
C GLY A 138 -0.22 -8.08 -0.43
N GLY A 139 0.81 -7.31 -0.75
CA GLY A 139 1.22 -6.16 0.08
C GLY A 139 0.08 -5.18 0.37
N ALA A 140 -0.73 -4.83 -0.63
CA ALA A 140 -1.86 -3.91 -0.44
C ALA A 140 -3.00 -4.53 0.38
N GLY A 141 -3.40 -5.77 0.08
CA GLY A 141 -4.48 -6.45 0.81
C GLY A 141 -4.10 -6.76 2.26
N ARG A 142 -2.83 -7.11 2.53
CA ARG A 142 -2.30 -7.26 3.89
C ARG A 142 -2.39 -5.93 4.66
N VAL A 143 -1.95 -4.83 4.07
CA VAL A 143 -2.02 -3.50 4.72
C VAL A 143 -3.46 -3.16 5.10
N ILE A 144 -4.41 -3.37 4.19
CA ILE A 144 -5.82 -3.06 4.44
C ILE A 144 -6.40 -3.98 5.52
N PHE A 145 -6.10 -5.29 5.46
CA PHE A 145 -6.52 -6.25 6.47
C PHE A 145 -6.03 -5.85 7.87
N GLU A 146 -4.74 -5.54 8.00
CA GLU A 146 -4.13 -5.14 9.28
C GLU A 146 -4.72 -3.83 9.79
N TYR A 147 -4.96 -2.86 8.90
CA TYR A 147 -5.58 -1.58 9.26
C TYR A 147 -7.03 -1.75 9.74
N LEU A 148 -7.83 -2.58 9.07
CA LEU A 148 -9.21 -2.87 9.49
C LEU A 148 -9.27 -3.61 10.83
N LYS A 149 -8.35 -4.54 11.05
CA LYS A 149 -8.19 -5.23 12.32
C LYS A 149 -7.85 -4.26 13.46
N GLU A 150 -7.00 -3.26 13.20
CA GLU A 150 -6.66 -2.22 14.17
C GLU A 150 -7.84 -1.30 14.48
N LEU A 151 -8.61 -0.90 13.45
CA LEU A 151 -9.79 -0.06 13.63
C LEU A 151 -10.82 -0.73 14.56
N GLY A 152 -11.02 -2.05 14.42
CA GLY A 152 -11.89 -2.83 15.30
C GLY A 152 -13.38 -2.43 15.23
N THR A 153 -13.80 -1.73 14.18
CA THR A 153 -15.17 -1.23 14.01
C THR A 153 -16.04 -2.10 13.11
N VAL A 154 -15.45 -3.06 12.41
CA VAL A 154 -16.12 -3.92 11.42
C VAL A 154 -16.62 -5.20 12.08
N ALA A 155 -17.73 -5.76 11.58
CA ALA A 155 -18.32 -6.98 12.14
C ALA A 155 -17.50 -8.23 11.81
N SER A 156 -17.00 -8.33 10.57
CA SER A 156 -16.12 -9.42 10.15
C SER A 156 -15.20 -9.05 8.98
N ILE A 157 -14.07 -9.73 8.87
CA ILE A 157 -13.13 -9.60 7.75
C ILE A 157 -12.77 -10.98 7.20
N VAL A 158 -13.06 -11.21 5.93
CA VAL A 158 -12.60 -12.40 5.19
C VAL A 158 -11.48 -11.98 4.24
N LEU A 159 -10.27 -12.50 4.44
CA LEU A 159 -9.14 -12.32 3.54
C LEU A 159 -8.97 -13.58 2.69
N ALA A 160 -9.28 -13.46 1.41
CA ALA A 160 -9.22 -14.58 0.47
C ALA A 160 -7.96 -14.50 -0.41
N ASN A 161 -7.20 -15.59 -0.54
CA ASN A 161 -5.99 -15.59 -1.37
C ASN A 161 -5.74 -16.94 -2.06
N ARG A 162 -5.05 -16.93 -3.21
CA ARG A 162 -4.68 -18.19 -3.92
C ARG A 162 -3.70 -19.05 -3.14
N SER A 163 -2.70 -18.42 -2.53
CA SER A 163 -1.65 -19.12 -1.78
C SER A 163 -2.03 -19.19 -0.32
N GLN A 164 -2.23 -20.41 0.17
CA GLN A 164 -2.49 -20.70 1.58
C GLN A 164 -1.27 -20.35 2.45
N GLU A 165 -0.06 -20.50 1.92
CA GLU A 165 1.19 -20.15 2.62
C GLU A 165 1.22 -18.67 3.03
N LYS A 166 0.75 -17.76 2.16
CA LYS A 166 0.64 -16.32 2.51
C LYS A 166 -0.36 -16.04 3.61
N LEU A 167 -1.41 -16.86 3.73
CA LEU A 167 -2.38 -16.74 4.83
C LEU A 167 -1.81 -17.33 6.11
N ALA A 168 -1.02 -18.40 6.02
CA ALA A 168 -0.44 -19.08 7.17
C ALA A 168 0.52 -18.19 7.99
N THR A 169 1.09 -17.16 7.38
CA THR A 169 1.95 -16.17 8.06
C THR A 169 1.17 -15.04 8.72
N MET A 170 -0.16 -14.98 8.54
CA MET A 170 -1.01 -13.91 9.06
C MET A 170 -1.76 -14.35 10.32
N HIS A 171 -2.02 -13.39 11.20
CA HIS A 171 -2.78 -13.61 12.43
C HIS A 171 -4.23 -13.16 12.28
N PHE A 172 -5.16 -14.07 12.53
CA PHE A 172 -6.61 -13.87 12.41
C PHE A 172 -7.32 -13.98 13.77
N PRO A 173 -7.38 -12.92 14.57
CA PRO A 173 -8.14 -12.90 15.83
C PRO A 173 -9.63 -12.63 15.59
N ASN A 174 -10.46 -12.98 16.59
CA ASN A 174 -11.89 -12.64 16.61
C ASN A 174 -12.62 -13.06 15.31
N ASN A 175 -13.45 -12.18 14.75
CA ASN A 175 -14.22 -12.41 13.51
C ASN A 175 -13.40 -12.12 12.24
N THR A 176 -12.15 -12.56 12.21
CA THR A 176 -11.32 -12.46 11.01
C THR A 176 -10.93 -13.84 10.50
N PHE A 177 -10.89 -14.02 9.18
CA PHE A 177 -10.73 -15.33 8.56
C PHE A 177 -9.80 -15.25 7.35
N GLY A 178 -8.85 -16.18 7.25
CA GLY A 178 -8.05 -16.41 6.05
C GLY A 178 -8.58 -17.61 5.28
N VAL A 179 -8.99 -17.42 4.04
CA VAL A 179 -9.56 -18.48 3.19
C VAL A 179 -8.90 -18.53 1.82
N THR A 180 -8.97 -19.68 1.16
CA THR A 180 -8.64 -19.78 -0.26
C THR A 180 -9.75 -19.18 -1.12
N LEU A 181 -9.43 -18.75 -2.35
CA LEU A 181 -10.42 -18.10 -3.24
C LEU A 181 -11.62 -18.99 -3.62
N ASP A 182 -11.47 -20.31 -3.53
CA ASP A 182 -12.51 -21.31 -3.78
C ASP A 182 -13.37 -21.63 -2.54
N SER A 183 -12.98 -21.11 -1.37
CA SER A 183 -13.61 -21.39 -0.07
C SER A 183 -14.16 -20.12 0.58
N ILE A 184 -14.51 -19.11 -0.23
CA ILE A 184 -15.13 -17.87 0.26
C ILE A 184 -16.52 -18.23 0.82
N PRO A 185 -16.82 -17.87 2.08
CA PRO A 185 -18.13 -18.11 2.68
C PRO A 185 -19.26 -17.51 1.85
N ASN A 186 -20.33 -18.29 1.66
CA ASN A 186 -21.55 -17.78 1.03
C ASN A 186 -22.35 -16.97 2.06
N GLN A 187 -22.05 -15.67 2.14
CA GLN A 187 -22.71 -14.70 3.00
C GLN A 187 -22.77 -13.34 2.32
N ASP A 188 -23.58 -12.44 2.86
CA ASP A 188 -23.64 -11.07 2.37
C ASP A 188 -22.39 -10.29 2.84
N TYR A 189 -21.81 -9.55 1.91
CA TYR A 189 -20.71 -8.63 2.16
C TYR A 189 -21.15 -7.21 1.85
N ASP A 190 -20.84 -6.29 2.76
CA ASP A 190 -21.12 -4.86 2.58
C ASP A 190 -20.04 -4.20 1.71
N LEU A 191 -18.79 -4.68 1.81
CA LEU A 191 -17.67 -4.19 1.01
C LEU A 191 -16.78 -5.34 0.51
N ILE A 192 -16.57 -5.38 -0.81
CA ILE A 192 -15.59 -6.26 -1.46
C ILE A 192 -14.41 -5.44 -1.98
N ILE A 193 -13.20 -5.79 -1.58
CA ILE A 193 -11.97 -5.09 -1.91
C ILE A 193 -11.12 -5.98 -2.82
N ASN A 194 -10.92 -5.58 -4.07
CA ASN A 194 -9.98 -6.25 -4.97
C ASN A 194 -8.55 -5.73 -4.75
N ALA A 195 -7.67 -6.59 -4.23
CA ALA A 195 -6.24 -6.37 -4.04
C ALA A 195 -5.37 -7.36 -4.84
N LEU A 196 -5.95 -8.06 -5.83
CA LEU A 196 -5.22 -9.00 -6.67
C LEU A 196 -4.33 -8.25 -7.69
N PRO A 197 -3.12 -8.76 -8.00
CA PRO A 197 -2.16 -8.07 -8.89
C PRO A 197 -2.64 -7.89 -10.33
N THR A 198 -3.50 -8.79 -10.79
CA THR A 198 -4.08 -8.75 -12.13
C THR A 198 -5.28 -7.82 -12.10
N GLY A 199 -5.04 -6.54 -12.31
CA GLY A 199 -6.09 -5.66 -12.81
C GLY A 199 -6.37 -6.02 -14.28
N TRP A 200 -7.61 -6.46 -14.57
CA TRP A 200 -8.42 -6.24 -15.78
C TRP A 200 -7.81 -6.36 -17.20
N GLN A 201 -6.55 -6.76 -17.36
CA GLN A 201 -5.87 -6.70 -18.65
C GLN A 201 -6.13 -7.92 -19.54
N ASN A 202 -6.63 -9.06 -19.02
CA ASN A 202 -6.97 -10.22 -19.87
C ASN A 202 -8.09 -11.15 -19.36
N SER A 203 -8.42 -11.16 -18.07
CA SER A 203 -9.63 -11.80 -17.53
C SER A 203 -9.84 -11.39 -16.07
N PHE A 204 -11.10 -11.38 -15.62
CA PHE A 204 -11.38 -11.41 -14.19
C PHE A 204 -10.96 -12.79 -13.67
N PRO A 205 -10.25 -12.93 -12.55
CA PRO A 205 -10.09 -14.24 -11.96
C PRO A 205 -11.50 -14.79 -11.71
N GLU A 206 -11.79 -16.00 -12.15
CA GLU A 206 -13.10 -16.64 -11.93
C GLU A 206 -13.29 -16.91 -10.43
N VAL A 207 -13.56 -15.85 -9.68
CA VAL A 207 -13.86 -15.87 -8.27
C VAL A 207 -15.34 -15.60 -8.15
N SER A 208 -16.09 -16.64 -7.81
CA SER A 208 -17.49 -16.50 -7.48
C SER A 208 -17.60 -15.85 -6.10
N VAL A 209 -17.90 -14.56 -6.07
CA VAL A 209 -18.19 -13.82 -4.84
C VAL A 209 -19.71 -13.62 -4.71
N PRO A 210 -20.31 -13.85 -3.53
CA PRO A 210 -21.69 -13.46 -3.28
C PRO A 210 -21.79 -11.93 -3.34
N VAL A 211 -22.69 -11.40 -4.17
CA VAL A 211 -22.92 -9.96 -4.33
C VAL A 211 -24.42 -9.71 -4.25
N THR A 212 -24.82 -8.73 -3.46
CA THR A 212 -26.20 -8.24 -3.37
C THR A 212 -26.32 -6.86 -4.03
N GLU A 213 -27.53 -6.31 -4.10
CA GLU A 213 -27.75 -4.94 -4.61
C GLU A 213 -27.13 -3.84 -3.74
N THR A 214 -26.78 -4.16 -2.48
CA THR A 214 -26.21 -3.22 -1.51
C THR A 214 -24.71 -3.39 -1.30
N THR A 215 -24.09 -4.41 -1.90
CA THR A 215 -22.65 -4.65 -1.80
C THR A 215 -21.88 -3.54 -2.51
N ALA A 216 -21.10 -2.77 -1.76
CA ALA A 216 -20.11 -1.88 -2.34
C ALA A 216 -18.89 -2.69 -2.79
N ALA A 217 -18.22 -2.25 -3.85
CA ALA A 217 -16.99 -2.88 -4.26
C ALA A 217 -15.93 -1.90 -4.77
N TYR A 218 -14.69 -2.19 -4.40
CA TYR A 218 -13.57 -1.28 -4.49
C TYR A 218 -12.37 -1.99 -5.09
N ASP A 219 -11.78 -1.41 -6.14
CA ASP A 219 -10.58 -1.95 -6.77
C ASP A 219 -9.36 -1.09 -6.44
N LEU A 220 -8.28 -1.72 -5.93
CA LEU A 220 -7.01 -1.04 -5.70
C LEU A 220 -6.24 -0.78 -7.00
N ASN A 221 -6.60 -1.44 -8.10
CA ASN A 221 -5.99 -1.21 -9.39
C ASN A 221 -6.54 0.09 -10.00
N TYR A 222 -5.64 1.02 -10.34
CA TYR A 222 -5.96 2.32 -10.95
C TYR A 222 -5.34 2.49 -12.36
N ALA A 223 -4.92 1.38 -12.99
CA ALA A 223 -4.42 1.37 -14.37
C ALA A 223 -5.56 1.67 -15.36
N GLU A 224 -5.22 2.04 -16.60
CA GLU A 224 -6.17 2.49 -17.67
C GLU A 224 -7.30 1.49 -18.02
N GLY A 225 -7.30 0.28 -17.48
CA GLY A 225 -8.36 -0.73 -17.65
C GLY A 225 -9.23 -0.97 -16.42
N ALA A 226 -9.05 -0.23 -15.32
CA ALA A 226 -9.86 -0.38 -14.11
C ALA A 226 -11.32 -0.01 -14.43
N LYS A 227 -12.23 -0.99 -14.37
CA LYS A 227 -13.66 -0.77 -14.50
C LYS A 227 -14.27 -0.73 -13.11
N SER A 228 -15.29 0.12 -12.94
CA SER A 228 -16.09 0.14 -11.72
C SER A 228 -16.61 -1.28 -11.45
N PHE A 229 -16.35 -1.77 -10.24
CA PHE A 229 -17.27 -2.72 -9.66
C PHE A 229 -18.59 -1.97 -9.46
N ARG A 230 -19.72 -2.64 -9.70
CA ARG A 230 -21.04 -2.01 -9.57
C ARG A 230 -21.22 -1.44 -8.17
#